data_AF-A0A948NM49-F1
#
_entry.id   AF-A0A948NM49-F1
#
_cell.length_a   1.000
_cell.length_b   1.000
_cell.length_c   1.000
_cell.angle_alpha   90.00
_cell.angle_beta   90.00
_cell.angle_gamma   90.00
#
_symmetry.space_group_name_H-M   'P 1'
#
loop_
_entity.id
_entity.type
_entity.pdbx_description
1 polymer ?
#
loop_
_entity_poly.entity_id
_entity_poly.type
_entity_poly.pdbx_seq_one_letter_code
_entity_poly.pdbx_strand_id
1 'polypeptide(L)'
;MQAISQAEQLSQSALAKLNPTDRAAVVKAVVSDAPASAVPVSRQTRQIQVLSKWAQAADVSKQLAQTEHTERNIRQAYQALENLRRQVNSSSHRQMSAEQQQQAQQKLAQLEKQLATGQAGISADLTLTGTTAAPFRATLSHNIDLLSERRQPEQVNILLGRSGNALQIDLPAGQSAEQNLHSVQQAFARQQIDVSVDNQQLLYFSAQARDARKLQEPWLVSGQGVRVAAGNPLNVTLKPVDTALGQLAKTAGGDNVQAYSQQIQQAQQKLKDALVKVQAQRAALQAQLTAIQQQQADNTELTGLAGQLRLQMHSGNKSSVAVVMSQANITRSLVEFGLG
;
A
#
# COMPACT_ATOMS: atom_id res chain seq x y z
N MET A 1 36.03 -9.64 -22.99
CA MET A 1 35.73 -8.88 -24.23
C MET A 1 34.36 -9.29 -24.82
N GLN A 2 33.25 -9.15 -24.09
CA GLN A 2 31.90 -9.46 -24.61
C GLN A 2 30.89 -8.31 -24.38
N ALA A 3 31.26 -7.28 -23.61
CA ALA A 3 30.40 -6.13 -23.33
C ALA A 3 30.46 -5.03 -24.42
N ILE A 4 31.54 -4.99 -25.22
CA ILE A 4 31.73 -3.97 -26.25
C ILE A 4 30.89 -4.29 -27.51
N SER A 5 30.76 -5.57 -27.86
CA SER A 5 29.98 -6.01 -29.03
C SER A 5 28.47 -5.84 -28.87
N GLN A 6 27.95 -5.84 -27.63
CA GLN A 6 26.52 -5.59 -27.39
C GLN A 6 26.16 -4.09 -27.45
N ALA A 7 27.10 -3.20 -27.09
CA ALA A 7 26.89 -1.76 -27.19
C ALA A 7 26.84 -1.26 -28.65
N GLU A 8 27.63 -1.85 -29.55
CA GLU A 8 27.60 -1.54 -30.98
C GLU A 8 26.36 -2.12 -31.71
N GLN A 9 25.81 -3.25 -31.24
CA GLN A 9 24.58 -3.80 -31.80
C GLN A 9 23.33 -3.01 -31.36
N LEU A 10 23.35 -2.43 -30.15
CA LEU A 10 22.26 -1.58 -29.64
C LEU A 10 22.24 -0.19 -30.31
N SER A 11 23.40 0.35 -30.68
CA SER A 11 23.48 1.62 -31.42
C SER A 11 22.98 1.48 -32.87
N GLN A 12 23.26 0.36 -33.55
CA GLN A 12 22.75 0.10 -34.90
C GLN A 12 21.23 -0.13 -34.95
N SER A 13 20.66 -0.75 -33.93
CA SER A 13 19.21 -1.01 -33.84
C SER A 13 18.41 0.23 -33.43
N ALA A 14 19.01 1.17 -32.68
CA ALA A 14 18.42 2.48 -32.42
C ALA A 14 18.40 3.38 -33.68
N LEU A 15 19.39 3.25 -34.56
CA LEU A 15 19.50 4.02 -35.81
C LEU A 15 18.58 3.52 -36.94
N ALA A 16 17.94 2.36 -36.79
CA ALA A 16 17.06 1.78 -37.82
C ALA A 16 15.65 2.42 -37.85
N LYS A 17 15.28 3.18 -36.82
CA LYS A 17 13.97 3.85 -36.69
C LYS A 17 13.96 5.31 -37.17
N LEU A 18 15.06 5.76 -37.77
CA LEU A 18 15.24 7.15 -38.22
C LEU A 18 15.14 7.23 -39.74
N ASN A 19 14.56 8.32 -40.25
CA ASN A 19 14.47 8.60 -41.68
C ASN A 19 15.90 8.74 -42.25
N PRO A 20 16.17 8.43 -43.54
CA PRO A 20 17.53 8.37 -44.08
C PRO A 20 18.26 9.72 -44.00
N THR A 21 17.50 10.83 -44.02
CA THR A 21 17.99 12.19 -43.82
C THR A 21 18.55 12.43 -42.41
N ASP A 22 17.88 11.88 -41.38
CA ASP A 22 18.30 11.98 -39.98
C ASP A 22 19.51 11.07 -39.71
N ARG A 23 19.56 9.92 -40.37
CA ARG A 23 20.70 8.99 -40.32
C ARG A 23 21.98 9.64 -40.87
N ALA A 24 21.87 10.35 -42.00
CA ALA A 24 22.99 11.09 -42.59
C ALA A 24 23.47 12.24 -41.67
N ALA A 25 22.56 12.90 -40.96
CA ALA A 25 22.89 13.96 -40.01
C ALA A 25 23.61 13.42 -38.76
N VAL A 26 23.19 12.27 -38.23
CA VAL A 26 23.82 11.65 -37.05
C VAL A 26 25.20 11.09 -37.40
N VAL A 27 25.36 10.44 -38.56
CA VAL A 27 26.67 9.94 -39.02
C VAL A 27 27.63 11.11 -39.27
N LYS A 28 27.14 12.23 -39.82
CA LYS A 28 27.94 13.44 -40.01
C LYS A 28 28.33 14.11 -38.68
N ALA A 29 27.48 14.04 -37.66
CA ALA A 29 27.76 14.56 -36.31
C ALA A 29 28.75 13.70 -35.51
N VAL A 30 28.77 12.38 -35.71
CA VAL A 30 29.70 11.46 -35.02
C VAL A 30 31.11 11.50 -35.63
N VAL A 31 31.24 11.83 -36.92
CA VAL A 31 32.55 11.92 -37.60
C VAL A 31 33.20 13.30 -37.43
N SER A 32 32.46 14.30 -36.95
CA SER A 32 32.96 15.68 -36.78
C SER A 32 33.18 15.98 -35.30
N ASP A 33 34.35 15.61 -34.77
CA ASP A 33 34.82 16.06 -33.46
C ASP A 33 35.11 17.57 -33.51
N ALA A 34 34.09 18.37 -33.21
CA ALA A 34 34.18 19.82 -33.03
C ALA A 34 33.17 20.25 -31.94
N PRO A 35 33.52 21.24 -31.10
CA PRO A 35 32.78 21.50 -29.86
C PRO A 35 31.37 22.02 -30.14
N ALA A 36 30.41 21.41 -29.45
CA ALA A 36 29.09 21.92 -29.08
C ALA A 36 28.41 22.88 -30.07
N SER A 37 27.76 22.33 -31.09
CA SER A 37 26.58 22.97 -31.70
C SER A 37 25.35 22.17 -31.30
N ALA A 38 24.56 22.76 -30.41
CA ALA A 38 23.31 22.20 -29.91
C ALA A 38 22.39 21.82 -31.08
N VAL A 39 22.19 20.50 -31.27
CA VAL A 39 21.19 19.99 -32.21
C VAL A 39 19.82 20.52 -31.74
N PRO A 40 19.06 21.24 -32.58
CA PRO A 40 17.79 21.81 -32.16
C PRO A 40 16.79 20.67 -31.95
N VAL A 41 16.57 20.30 -30.70
CA VAL A 41 15.46 19.42 -30.30
C VAL A 41 14.18 19.99 -30.93
N SER A 42 13.47 19.17 -31.72
CA SER A 42 12.26 19.61 -32.41
C SER A 42 11.26 20.23 -31.42
N ARG A 43 10.49 21.23 -31.83
CA ARG A 43 9.49 21.90 -30.96
C ARG A 43 8.53 20.88 -30.31
N GLN A 44 8.20 19.81 -31.02
CA GLN A 44 7.33 18.74 -30.54
C GLN A 44 7.99 17.90 -29.44
N THR A 45 9.28 17.57 -29.56
CA THR A 45 10.04 16.87 -28.52
C THR A 45 10.16 17.74 -27.25
N ARG A 46 10.38 19.05 -27.40
CA ARG A 46 10.39 19.98 -26.25
C ARG A 46 9.03 20.05 -25.56
N GLN A 47 7.94 20.11 -26.33
CA GLN A 47 6.58 20.13 -25.78
C GLN A 47 6.24 18.86 -24.98
N ILE A 48 6.63 17.68 -25.48
CA ILE A 48 6.45 16.40 -24.78
C ILE A 48 7.28 16.37 -23.48
N GLN A 49 8.51 16.86 -23.51
CA GLN A 49 9.35 16.95 -22.30
C GLN A 49 8.76 17.88 -21.25
N VAL A 50 8.15 18.98 -21.66
CA VAL A 50 7.46 19.90 -20.75
C VAL A 50 6.25 19.24 -20.13
N LEU A 51 5.38 18.64 -20.95
CA LEU A 51 4.17 17.97 -20.48
C LEU A 51 4.48 16.82 -19.52
N SER A 52 5.52 16.02 -19.80
CA SER A 52 5.95 14.95 -18.90
C SER A 52 6.48 15.47 -17.55
N LYS A 53 7.23 16.58 -17.54
CA LYS A 53 7.67 17.23 -16.29
C LYS A 53 6.51 17.83 -15.50
N TRP A 54 5.48 18.37 -16.16
CA TRP A 54 4.26 18.84 -15.51
C TRP A 54 3.45 17.70 -14.91
N ALA A 55 3.32 16.58 -15.63
CA ALA A 55 2.69 15.38 -15.10
C ALA A 55 3.44 14.88 -13.84
N GLN A 56 4.77 14.83 -13.89
CA GLN A 56 5.58 14.45 -12.74
C GLN A 56 5.41 15.42 -11.55
N ALA A 57 5.40 16.73 -11.80
CA ALA A 57 5.16 17.73 -10.75
C ALA A 57 3.74 17.61 -10.16
N ALA A 58 2.73 17.32 -11.00
CA ALA A 58 1.36 17.10 -10.57
C ALA A 58 1.23 15.82 -9.72
N ASP A 59 1.94 14.75 -10.08
CA ASP A 59 1.98 13.50 -9.30
C ASP A 59 2.64 13.72 -7.93
N VAL A 60 3.79 14.41 -7.88
CA VAL A 60 4.47 14.76 -6.63
C VAL A 60 3.58 15.66 -5.76
N SER A 61 2.89 16.64 -6.35
CA SER A 61 1.94 17.50 -5.65
C SER A 61 0.75 16.72 -5.07
N LYS A 62 0.19 15.78 -5.84
CA LYS A 62 -0.87 14.87 -5.38
C LYS A 62 -0.41 14.00 -4.21
N GLN A 63 0.80 13.43 -4.31
CA GLN A 63 1.40 12.65 -3.23
C GLN A 63 1.66 13.49 -1.98
N LEU A 64 2.11 14.74 -2.15
CA LEU A 64 2.31 15.69 -1.04
C LEU A 64 0.99 16.01 -0.35
N ALA A 65 -0.07 16.33 -1.10
CA ALA A 65 -1.40 16.60 -0.54
C ALA A 65 -1.97 15.39 0.22
N GLN A 66 -1.77 14.18 -0.29
CA GLN A 66 -2.16 12.94 0.41
C GLN A 66 -1.35 12.74 1.70
N THR A 67 -0.05 13.04 1.66
CA THR A 67 0.85 12.95 2.82
C THR A 67 0.45 13.97 3.90
N GLU A 68 0.09 15.20 3.52
CA GLU A 68 -0.40 16.22 4.46
C GLU A 68 -1.77 15.86 5.05
N HIS A 69 -2.67 15.29 4.24
CA HIS A 69 -3.95 14.80 4.73
C HIS A 69 -3.74 13.65 5.74
N THR A 70 -2.82 12.73 5.43
CA THR A 70 -2.41 11.67 6.35
C THR A 70 -1.87 12.24 7.65
N GLU A 71 -0.96 13.23 7.58
CA GLU A 71 -0.40 13.90 8.77
C GLU A 71 -1.49 14.47 9.69
N ARG A 72 -2.49 15.15 9.12
CA ARG A 72 -3.63 15.70 9.88
C ARG A 72 -4.42 14.59 10.56
N ASN A 73 -4.68 13.48 9.87
CA ASN A 73 -5.41 12.35 10.44
C ASN A 73 -4.62 11.67 11.57
N ILE A 74 -3.29 11.52 11.42
CA ILE A 74 -2.42 11.00 12.50
C ILE A 74 -2.58 11.86 13.76
N ARG A 75 -2.52 13.20 13.59
CA ARG A 75 -2.63 14.14 14.71
C ARG A 75 -4.01 14.10 15.37
N GLN A 76 -5.07 13.99 14.59
CA GLN A 76 -6.44 13.84 15.12
C GLN A 76 -6.61 12.54 15.91
N ALA A 77 -6.14 11.40 15.36
CA ALA A 77 -6.16 10.11 16.05
C ALA A 77 -5.34 10.16 17.35
N TYR A 78 -4.17 10.81 17.33
CA TYR A 78 -3.34 10.99 18.52
C TYR A 78 -4.05 11.83 19.60
N GLN A 79 -4.68 12.94 19.21
CA GLN A 79 -5.46 13.79 20.12
C GLN A 79 -6.67 13.04 20.70
N ALA A 80 -7.36 12.24 19.90
CA ALA A 80 -8.47 11.42 20.36
C ALA A 80 -8.02 10.39 21.43
N LEU A 81 -6.91 9.69 21.18
CA LEU A 81 -6.31 8.77 22.16
C LEU A 81 -5.76 9.49 23.40
N GLU A 82 -5.22 10.69 23.25
CA GLU A 82 -4.75 11.51 24.38
C GLU A 82 -5.91 11.97 25.27
N ASN A 83 -7.02 12.41 24.67
CA ASN A 83 -8.22 12.75 25.42
C ASN A 83 -8.80 11.54 26.15
N LEU A 84 -8.78 10.37 25.50
CA LEU A 84 -9.18 9.12 26.11
C LEU A 84 -8.27 8.75 27.29
N ARG A 85 -6.96 8.85 27.12
CA ARG A 85 -5.97 8.63 28.19
C ARG A 85 -6.21 9.54 29.39
N ARG A 86 -6.50 10.83 29.15
CA ARG A 86 -6.82 11.79 30.21
C ARG A 86 -8.11 11.43 30.93
N GLN A 87 -9.13 11.01 30.20
CA GLN A 87 -10.40 10.55 30.78
C GLN A 87 -10.18 9.32 31.67
N VAL A 88 -9.40 8.35 31.22
CA VAL A 88 -9.01 7.16 31.98
C VAL A 88 -8.23 7.55 33.25
N ASN A 89 -7.20 8.41 33.12
CA ASN A 89 -6.37 8.84 34.26
C ASN A 89 -7.10 9.79 35.23
N SER A 90 -8.15 10.48 34.78
CA SER A 90 -9.01 11.30 35.64
C SER A 90 -9.96 10.44 36.50
N SER A 91 -10.12 9.17 36.15
CA SER A 91 -10.90 8.21 36.92
C SER A 91 -10.08 7.82 38.15
N SER A 92 -10.31 8.47 39.28
CA SER A 92 -9.65 8.11 40.55
C SER A 92 -9.99 6.69 41.05
N HIS A 93 -10.96 6.05 40.41
CA HIS A 93 -11.39 4.68 40.67
C HIS A 93 -10.61 3.69 39.78
N ARG A 94 -10.31 2.49 40.30
CA ARG A 94 -9.66 1.40 39.53
C ARG A 94 -10.48 0.90 38.34
N GLN A 95 -11.72 1.37 38.19
CA GLN A 95 -12.67 1.00 37.14
C GLN A 95 -13.34 2.28 36.59
N MET A 96 -13.45 2.37 35.27
CA MET A 96 -14.26 3.40 34.61
C MET A 96 -15.75 3.11 34.81
N SER A 97 -16.59 4.14 34.90
CA SER A 97 -18.05 3.93 34.96
C SER A 97 -18.58 3.36 33.65
N ALA A 98 -19.69 2.60 33.69
CA ALA A 98 -20.28 1.97 32.50
C ALA A 98 -20.58 2.99 31.38
N GLU A 99 -21.00 4.21 31.73
CA GLU A 99 -21.23 5.29 30.77
C GLU A 99 -19.92 5.77 30.11
N GLN A 100 -18.85 5.92 30.89
CA GLN A 100 -17.53 6.29 30.36
C GLN A 100 -16.96 5.20 29.45
N GLN A 101 -17.17 3.93 29.78
CA GLN A 101 -16.76 2.80 28.97
C GLN A 101 -17.50 2.76 27.63
N GLN A 102 -18.82 2.94 27.63
CA GLN A 102 -19.62 3.00 26.40
C GLN A 102 -19.20 4.19 25.53
N GLN A 103 -18.97 5.35 26.13
CA GLN A 103 -18.51 6.53 25.39
C GLN A 103 -17.11 6.32 24.78
N ALA A 104 -16.20 5.67 25.52
CA ALA A 104 -14.87 5.30 25.03
C ALA A 104 -14.95 4.33 23.84
N GLN A 105 -15.77 3.28 23.95
CA GLN A 105 -16.01 2.30 22.89
C GLN A 105 -16.60 2.94 21.63
N GLN A 106 -17.59 3.83 21.79
CA GLN A 106 -18.20 4.53 20.65
C GLN A 106 -17.19 5.44 19.93
N LYS A 107 -16.38 6.21 20.68
CA LYS A 107 -15.33 7.06 20.09
C LYS A 107 -14.28 6.24 19.34
N LEU A 108 -13.85 5.11 19.91
CA LEU A 108 -12.89 4.22 19.26
C LEU A 108 -13.48 3.56 18.01
N ALA A 109 -14.73 3.10 18.04
CA ALA A 109 -15.41 2.53 16.88
C ALA A 109 -15.64 3.57 15.78
N GLN A 110 -15.92 4.83 16.13
CA GLN A 110 -16.04 5.92 15.16
C GLN A 110 -14.70 6.24 14.50
N LEU A 111 -13.62 6.27 15.28
CA LEU A 111 -12.26 6.45 14.78
C LEU A 111 -11.86 5.29 13.86
N GLU A 112 -12.14 4.05 14.25
CA GLU A 112 -11.90 2.87 13.43
C GLU A 112 -12.64 2.96 12.08
N LYS A 113 -13.93 3.32 12.08
CA LYS A 113 -14.70 3.52 10.85
C LYS A 113 -14.10 4.62 9.97
N GLN A 114 -13.66 5.73 10.56
CA GLN A 114 -13.01 6.81 9.81
C GLN A 114 -11.70 6.33 9.16
N LEU A 115 -10.87 5.61 9.90
CA LEU A 115 -9.58 5.10 9.41
C LEU A 115 -9.75 3.95 8.39
N ALA A 116 -10.86 3.21 8.46
CA ALA A 116 -11.17 2.15 7.50
C ALA A 116 -11.47 2.67 6.08
N THR A 117 -11.81 3.96 5.91
CA THR A 117 -12.23 4.51 4.60
C THR A 117 -11.12 4.62 3.54
N GLY A 118 -9.89 4.16 3.82
CA GLY A 118 -8.76 4.12 2.86
C GLY A 118 -8.17 5.48 2.49
N GLN A 119 -8.96 6.55 2.56
CA GLN A 119 -8.56 7.93 2.33
C GLN A 119 -7.74 8.51 3.49
N ALA A 120 -7.82 7.89 4.67
CA ALA A 120 -7.20 8.40 5.88
C ALA A 120 -5.66 8.35 5.90
N GLY A 121 -5.04 7.51 5.06
CA GLY A 121 -3.58 7.31 5.04
C GLY A 121 -3.01 6.55 6.26
N ILE A 122 -3.88 6.15 7.19
CA ILE A 122 -3.61 5.27 8.33
C ILE A 122 -4.72 4.21 8.38
N SER A 123 -4.36 2.97 8.71
CA SER A 123 -5.31 1.89 9.00
C SER A 123 -5.76 1.88 10.46
N ALA A 124 -6.82 1.14 10.78
CA ALA A 124 -7.26 0.89 12.16
C ALA A 124 -6.22 0.19 13.05
N ASP A 125 -5.15 -0.37 12.45
CA ASP A 125 -3.98 -0.89 13.15
C ASP A 125 -2.95 0.19 13.53
N LEU A 126 -3.26 1.46 13.26
CA LEU A 126 -2.40 2.63 13.50
C LEU A 126 -1.10 2.59 12.70
N THR A 127 -1.13 1.89 11.57
CA THR A 127 -0.02 1.81 10.61
C THR A 127 -0.34 2.63 9.36
N LEU A 128 0.69 3.22 8.75
CA LEU A 128 0.53 3.94 7.49
C LEU A 128 -0.02 3.01 6.41
N THR A 129 -1.10 3.42 5.75
CA THR A 129 -1.57 2.72 4.56
C THR A 129 -0.74 3.19 3.36
N GLY A 130 -0.10 2.24 2.69
CA GLY A 130 0.52 2.49 1.39
C GLY A 130 -0.53 2.78 0.32
N THR A 131 -0.08 3.08 -0.90
CA THR A 131 -0.93 3.15 -2.10
C THR A 131 -1.65 1.84 -2.42
N THR A 132 -1.24 0.74 -1.79
CA THR A 132 -1.90 -0.57 -1.85
C THR A 132 -2.83 -0.77 -0.64
N ALA A 133 -4.07 -1.19 -0.90
CA ALA A 133 -5.05 -1.53 0.12
C ALA A 133 -4.44 -2.48 1.17
N ALA A 134 -4.73 -2.22 2.45
CA ALA A 134 -4.23 -3.04 3.56
C ALA A 134 -4.67 -4.50 3.39
N PRO A 135 -3.79 -5.48 3.65
CA PRO A 135 -4.17 -6.89 3.56
C PRO A 135 -5.24 -7.21 4.60
N PHE A 136 -6.24 -8.00 4.21
CA PHE A 136 -7.21 -8.54 5.15
C PHE A 136 -6.52 -9.60 6.01
N ARG A 137 -6.72 -9.52 7.33
CA ARG A 137 -6.11 -10.41 8.32
C ARG A 137 -7.16 -11.20 9.08
N ALA A 138 -6.94 -12.49 9.25
CA ALA A 138 -7.83 -13.36 10.00
C ALA A 138 -7.06 -14.42 10.80
N THR A 139 -7.63 -14.88 11.91
CA THR A 139 -7.07 -15.91 12.78
C THR A 139 -7.85 -17.20 12.63
N LEU A 140 -7.15 -18.32 12.84
CA LEU A 140 -7.83 -19.59 13.03
C LEU A 140 -8.49 -19.65 14.42
N SER A 141 -9.58 -20.42 14.54
CA SER A 141 -10.21 -20.71 15.82
C SER A 141 -9.41 -21.75 16.61
N HIS A 142 -9.56 -21.77 17.93
CA HIS A 142 -8.75 -22.55 18.88
C HIS A 142 -8.83 -24.07 18.74
N ASN A 143 -9.68 -24.58 17.84
CA ASN A 143 -9.99 -26.01 17.73
C ASN A 143 -9.07 -26.77 16.76
N ILE A 144 -8.16 -26.07 16.08
CA ILE A 144 -7.25 -26.65 15.09
C ILE A 144 -5.84 -26.19 15.41
N ASP A 145 -4.96 -27.16 15.62
CA ASP A 145 -3.58 -26.95 16.06
C ASP A 145 -2.60 -27.46 15.01
N LEU A 146 -2.19 -26.57 14.12
CA LEU A 146 -1.23 -26.90 13.06
C LEU A 146 0.24 -26.79 13.53
N LEU A 147 0.50 -26.31 14.75
CA LEU A 147 1.85 -25.89 15.16
C LEU A 147 2.51 -26.76 16.22
N SER A 148 1.77 -27.38 17.14
CA SER A 148 2.38 -28.16 18.25
C SER A 148 3.32 -29.25 17.75
N GLU A 149 4.11 -29.92 18.59
CA GLU A 149 4.87 -31.10 18.15
C GLU A 149 4.02 -32.37 18.32
N ARG A 150 4.09 -33.32 17.37
CA ARG A 150 3.40 -34.62 17.47
C ARG A 150 4.31 -35.75 17.02
N ARG A 151 4.10 -36.94 17.58
CA ARG A 151 4.91 -38.14 17.32
C ARG A 151 4.52 -38.89 16.04
N GLN A 152 3.43 -38.51 15.40
CA GLN A 152 2.92 -39.15 14.18
C GLN A 152 2.90 -38.14 13.03
N PRO A 153 3.22 -38.59 11.80
CA PRO A 153 3.04 -37.75 10.63
C PRO A 153 1.55 -37.58 10.33
N GLU A 154 1.16 -36.38 9.94
CA GLU A 154 -0.22 -36.05 9.62
C GLU A 154 -0.28 -35.27 8.31
N GLN A 155 -1.34 -35.51 7.54
CA GLN A 155 -1.67 -34.71 6.38
C GLN A 155 -2.96 -33.96 6.63
N VAL A 156 -2.95 -32.67 6.34
CA VAL A 156 -4.10 -31.78 6.48
C VAL A 156 -4.46 -31.22 5.11
N ASN A 157 -5.69 -31.46 4.69
CA ASN A 157 -6.26 -30.90 3.48
C ASN A 157 -7.21 -29.77 3.84
N ILE A 158 -7.01 -28.60 3.23
CA ILE A 158 -7.85 -27.43 3.44
C ILE A 158 -8.41 -26.99 2.10
N LEU A 159 -9.74 -26.95 1.99
CA LEU A 159 -10.44 -26.38 0.87
C LEU A 159 -10.88 -24.94 1.22
N LEU A 160 -10.39 -23.99 0.44
CA LEU A 160 -10.63 -22.56 0.62
C LEU A 160 -11.97 -22.14 -0.02
N GLY A 161 -13.05 -22.24 0.75
CA GLY A 161 -14.35 -21.67 0.41
C GLY A 161 -14.87 -22.02 -0.99
N ARG A 162 -15.57 -21.06 -1.60
CA ARG A 162 -16.12 -21.15 -2.97
C ARG A 162 -15.07 -20.94 -4.05
N SER A 163 -13.87 -20.50 -3.68
CA SER A 163 -12.77 -20.39 -4.63
C SER A 163 -12.33 -21.76 -5.17
N GLY A 164 -12.70 -22.85 -4.49
CA GLY A 164 -12.38 -24.22 -4.89
C GLY A 164 -10.90 -24.58 -4.76
N ASN A 165 -10.07 -23.64 -4.28
CA ASN A 165 -8.65 -23.88 -4.09
C ASN A 165 -8.45 -24.84 -2.92
N ALA A 166 -7.79 -25.96 -3.18
CA ALA A 166 -7.37 -26.90 -2.17
C ALA A 166 -5.87 -26.72 -1.90
N LEU A 167 -5.49 -26.86 -0.63
CA LEU A 167 -4.11 -26.93 -0.21
C LEU A 167 -3.94 -28.14 0.69
N GLN A 168 -2.79 -28.78 0.52
CA GLN A 168 -2.38 -29.93 1.30
C GLN A 168 -1.14 -29.52 2.09
N ILE A 169 -1.16 -29.81 3.38
CA ILE A 169 -0.08 -29.53 4.32
C ILE A 169 0.36 -30.87 4.88
N ASP A 170 1.61 -31.23 4.60
CA ASP A 170 2.23 -32.40 5.18
C ASP A 170 2.97 -31.96 6.46
N LEU A 171 2.60 -32.55 7.60
CA LEU A 171 3.15 -32.28 8.93
C LEU A 171 3.86 -33.54 9.45
N PRO A 172 5.18 -33.68 9.24
CA PRO A 172 5.92 -34.86 9.67
C PRO A 172 6.00 -35.03 11.19
N ALA A 173 6.25 -36.26 11.64
CA ALA A 173 6.47 -36.57 13.05
C ALA A 173 7.71 -35.86 13.62
N GLY A 174 7.63 -35.41 14.86
CA GLY A 174 8.75 -34.83 15.62
C GLY A 174 9.19 -33.45 15.14
N GLN A 175 8.40 -32.77 14.30
CA GLN A 175 8.72 -31.42 13.87
C GLN A 175 8.38 -30.38 14.94
N SER A 176 9.34 -29.49 15.17
CA SER A 176 9.17 -28.31 16.01
C SER A 176 8.11 -27.35 15.44
N ALA A 177 7.59 -26.46 16.29
CA ALA A 177 6.59 -25.48 15.88
C ALA A 177 7.05 -24.57 14.74
N GLU A 178 8.33 -24.22 14.70
CA GLU A 178 8.91 -23.41 13.62
C GLU A 178 8.93 -24.16 12.28
N GLN A 179 9.28 -25.46 12.29
CA GLN A 179 9.27 -26.30 11.10
C GLN A 179 7.85 -26.52 10.58
N ASN A 180 6.89 -26.77 11.49
CA ASN A 180 5.48 -26.86 11.13
C ASN A 180 4.96 -25.54 10.56
N LEU A 181 5.30 -24.39 11.16
CA LEU A 181 4.95 -23.07 10.63
C LEU A 181 5.48 -22.87 9.22
N HIS A 182 6.72 -23.30 8.95
CA HIS A 182 7.31 -23.19 7.62
C HIS A 182 6.55 -24.02 6.58
N SER A 183 6.18 -25.26 6.91
CA SER A 183 5.36 -26.12 6.04
C SER A 183 4.00 -25.49 5.75
N VAL A 184 3.36 -24.90 6.76
CA VAL A 184 2.10 -24.15 6.59
C VAL A 184 2.31 -22.92 5.69
N GLN A 185 3.33 -22.10 5.95
CA GLN A 185 3.65 -20.92 5.14
C GLN A 185 3.85 -21.28 3.67
N GLN A 186 4.60 -22.34 3.38
CA GLN A 186 4.85 -22.80 2.01
C GLN A 186 3.56 -23.23 1.29
N ALA A 187 2.66 -23.94 1.98
CA ALA A 187 1.40 -24.37 1.40
C ALA A 187 0.49 -23.18 1.06
N PHE A 188 0.40 -22.19 1.95
CA PHE A 188 -0.43 -21.00 1.78
C PHE A 188 0.15 -19.96 0.83
N ALA A 189 1.48 -19.87 0.70
CA ALA A 189 2.14 -18.94 -0.22
C ALA A 189 1.70 -19.16 -1.67
N ARG A 190 1.44 -20.41 -2.07
CA ARG A 190 0.91 -20.76 -3.42
C ARG A 190 -0.44 -20.12 -3.70
N GLN A 191 -1.20 -19.81 -2.64
CA GLN A 191 -2.54 -19.22 -2.71
C GLN A 191 -2.53 -17.70 -2.48
N GLN A 192 -1.34 -17.07 -2.43
CA GLN A 192 -1.14 -15.65 -2.15
C GLN A 192 -1.67 -15.24 -0.77
N ILE A 193 -1.53 -16.16 0.19
CA ILE A 193 -1.87 -15.96 1.59
C ILE A 193 -0.57 -16.06 2.40
N ASP A 194 -0.24 -14.98 3.10
CA ASP A 194 0.87 -14.94 4.04
C ASP A 194 0.42 -15.48 5.40
N VAL A 195 1.26 -16.30 6.02
CA VAL A 195 0.99 -16.91 7.33
C VAL A 195 2.04 -16.47 8.34
N SER A 196 1.61 -15.98 9.49
CA SER A 196 2.48 -15.58 10.60
C SER A 196 1.93 -16.12 11.92
N VAL A 197 2.73 -16.06 12.97
CA VAL A 197 2.33 -16.53 14.30
C VAL A 197 2.50 -15.39 15.32
N ASP A 198 1.61 -15.32 16.31
CA ASP A 198 1.78 -14.45 17.47
C ASP A 198 2.74 -15.03 18.52
N ASN A 199 3.09 -14.19 19.50
CA ASN A 199 3.71 -14.57 20.78
C ASN A 199 2.91 -15.65 21.55
N GLN A 200 1.62 -15.78 21.29
CA GLN A 200 0.74 -16.81 21.86
C GLN A 200 0.68 -18.10 21.02
N GLN A 201 1.50 -18.23 19.98
CA GLN A 201 1.47 -19.34 19.03
C GLN A 201 0.14 -19.46 18.23
N LEU A 202 -0.64 -18.38 18.12
CA LEU A 202 -1.82 -18.34 17.26
C LEU A 202 -1.43 -17.99 15.82
N LEU A 203 -2.00 -18.73 14.86
CA LEU A 203 -1.81 -18.50 13.43
C LEU A 203 -2.65 -17.34 12.91
N TYR A 204 -1.99 -16.42 12.21
CA TYR A 204 -2.56 -15.31 11.47
C TYR A 204 -2.37 -15.52 9.97
N PHE A 205 -3.44 -15.34 9.22
CA PHE A 205 -3.46 -15.38 7.77
C PHE A 205 -3.71 -13.97 7.26
N SER A 206 -2.91 -13.52 6.30
CA SER A 206 -3.09 -12.23 5.65
C SER A 206 -3.07 -12.36 4.14
N ALA A 207 -4.00 -11.69 3.47
CA ALA A 207 -4.11 -11.71 2.01
C ALA A 207 -4.37 -10.30 1.48
N GLN A 208 -3.90 -10.00 0.28
CA GLN A 208 -4.21 -8.73 -0.39
C GLN A 208 -5.71 -8.59 -0.65
N ALA A 209 -6.20 -7.37 -0.87
CA ALA A 209 -7.63 -7.09 -1.06
C ALA A 209 -8.30 -7.96 -2.15
N ARG A 210 -7.58 -8.30 -3.22
CA ARG A 210 -8.07 -9.20 -4.29
C ARG A 210 -8.35 -10.63 -3.82
N ASP A 211 -7.55 -11.12 -2.86
CA ASP A 211 -7.58 -12.49 -2.34
C ASP A 211 -8.29 -12.57 -0.97
N ALA A 212 -8.67 -11.43 -0.39
CA ALA A 212 -9.30 -11.32 0.92
C ALA A 212 -10.56 -12.19 1.06
N ARG A 213 -11.32 -12.40 -0.02
CA ARG A 213 -12.48 -13.31 -0.02
C ARG A 213 -12.12 -14.72 0.42
N LYS A 214 -10.94 -15.23 0.06
CA LYS A 214 -10.48 -16.58 0.46
C LYS A 214 -10.40 -16.74 1.97
N LEU A 215 -10.11 -15.66 2.71
CA LEU A 215 -10.02 -15.66 4.18
C LEU A 215 -11.36 -15.39 4.87
N GLN A 216 -12.33 -14.79 4.17
CA GLN A 216 -13.66 -14.49 4.70
C GLN A 216 -14.62 -15.66 4.58
N GLU A 217 -14.36 -16.55 3.63
CA GLU A 217 -15.19 -17.72 3.40
C GLU A 217 -14.85 -18.87 4.36
N PRO A 218 -15.85 -19.70 4.71
CA PRO A 218 -15.63 -20.91 5.49
C PRO A 218 -14.65 -21.87 4.79
N TRP A 219 -13.69 -22.40 5.55
CA TRP A 219 -12.75 -23.42 5.08
C TRP A 219 -13.25 -24.81 5.46
N LEU A 220 -13.12 -25.77 4.54
CA LEU A 220 -13.31 -27.18 4.89
C LEU A 220 -11.95 -27.79 5.17
N VAL A 221 -11.72 -28.18 6.42
CA VAL A 221 -10.46 -28.74 6.89
C VAL A 221 -10.68 -30.21 7.20
N SER A 222 -9.91 -31.09 6.56
CA SER A 222 -9.87 -32.52 6.87
C SER A 222 -8.44 -32.95 7.20
N GLY A 223 -8.30 -33.81 8.20
CA GLY A 223 -7.02 -34.32 8.65
C GLY A 223 -6.99 -35.83 8.67
N GLN A 224 -5.80 -36.38 8.91
CA GLN A 224 -5.60 -37.82 9.11
C GLN A 224 -5.32 -38.21 10.57
N GLY A 225 -5.33 -37.25 11.53
CA GLY A 225 -4.70 -37.48 12.83
C GLY A 225 -5.29 -36.73 14.03
N VAL A 226 -4.41 -36.36 14.96
CA VAL A 226 -4.71 -35.83 16.30
C VAL A 226 -4.86 -34.30 16.29
N ARG A 227 -4.18 -33.59 15.38
CA ARG A 227 -4.26 -32.12 15.28
C ARG A 227 -5.52 -31.62 14.62
N VAL A 228 -5.99 -32.40 13.66
CA VAL A 228 -7.23 -32.20 12.91
C VAL A 228 -7.89 -33.56 12.85
N ALA A 229 -9.08 -33.66 13.47
CA ALA A 229 -9.80 -34.92 13.60
C ALA A 229 -9.92 -35.64 12.25
N ALA A 230 -9.53 -36.91 12.24
CA ALA A 230 -9.70 -37.79 11.10
C ALA A 230 -11.19 -37.99 10.78
N GLY A 231 -11.55 -37.95 9.49
CA GLY A 231 -12.91 -38.22 9.02
C GLY A 231 -13.59 -37.02 8.38
N ASN A 232 -14.77 -36.64 8.89
CA ASN A 232 -15.62 -35.63 8.26
C ASN A 232 -14.94 -34.25 8.21
N PRO A 233 -14.93 -33.57 7.05
CA PRO A 233 -14.40 -32.23 6.93
C PRO A 233 -15.06 -31.27 7.93
N LEU A 234 -14.24 -30.55 8.68
CA LEU A 234 -14.67 -29.53 9.63
C LEU A 234 -14.84 -28.20 8.89
N ASN A 235 -15.97 -27.55 9.12
CA ASN A 235 -16.19 -26.20 8.61
C ASN A 235 -15.61 -25.16 9.58
N VAL A 236 -14.63 -24.40 9.12
CA VAL A 236 -13.81 -23.48 9.91
C VAL A 236 -13.94 -22.08 9.35
N THR A 237 -14.61 -21.20 10.09
CA THR A 237 -14.66 -19.78 9.77
C THR A 237 -13.55 -19.06 10.51
N LEU A 238 -12.67 -18.37 9.76
CA LEU A 238 -11.65 -17.53 10.36
C LEU A 238 -12.29 -16.31 11.04
N LYS A 239 -11.71 -15.88 12.15
CA LYS A 239 -12.14 -14.65 12.82
C LYS A 239 -11.28 -13.50 12.30
N PRO A 240 -11.86 -12.38 11.84
CA PRO A 240 -11.06 -11.20 11.49
C PRO A 240 -10.24 -10.78 12.71
N VAL A 241 -8.97 -10.41 12.48
CA VAL A 241 -8.10 -9.93 13.55
C VAL A 241 -8.68 -8.64 14.09
N ASP A 242 -8.80 -8.53 15.42
CA ASP A 242 -9.16 -7.27 16.05
C ASP A 242 -8.07 -6.25 15.76
N THR A 243 -8.47 -5.13 15.16
CA THR A 243 -7.59 -3.99 14.90
C THR A 243 -7.03 -3.44 16.21
N ALA A 244 -5.90 -2.73 16.19
CA ALA A 244 -5.37 -2.10 17.40
C ALA A 244 -6.43 -1.25 18.13
N LEU A 245 -7.27 -0.53 17.40
CA LEU A 245 -8.39 0.24 17.96
C LEU A 245 -9.55 -0.63 18.46
N GLY A 246 -9.86 -1.74 17.78
CA GLY A 246 -10.86 -2.72 18.23
C GLY A 246 -10.44 -3.43 19.52
N GLN A 247 -9.16 -3.77 19.67
CA GLN A 247 -8.61 -4.34 20.90
C GLN A 247 -8.72 -3.34 22.05
N LEU A 248 -8.36 -2.07 21.82
CA LEU A 248 -8.57 -0.97 22.76
C LEU A 248 -10.05 -0.81 23.15
N ALA A 249 -10.98 -0.96 22.21
CA ALA A 249 -12.40 -0.85 22.52
C ALA A 249 -12.87 -2.00 23.44
N LYS A 250 -12.39 -3.22 23.22
CA LYS A 250 -12.73 -4.37 24.07
C LYS A 250 -12.14 -4.25 25.48
N THR A 251 -10.90 -3.78 25.60
CA THR A 251 -10.26 -3.61 26.92
C THR A 251 -10.80 -2.42 27.72
N ALA A 252 -11.45 -1.46 27.06
CA ALA A 252 -12.18 -0.39 27.74
C ALA A 252 -13.31 -0.91 28.65
N GLY A 253 -13.85 -2.10 28.38
CA GLY A 253 -14.88 -2.75 29.20
C GLY A 253 -14.35 -3.69 30.29
N GLY A 254 -13.02 -3.83 30.43
CA GLY A 254 -12.40 -4.71 31.41
C GLY A 254 -12.12 -4.03 32.75
N ASP A 255 -11.96 -4.84 33.81
CA ASP A 255 -11.71 -4.34 35.18
C ASP A 255 -10.31 -3.74 35.40
N ASN A 256 -9.44 -3.75 34.38
CA ASN A 256 -8.04 -3.37 34.51
C ASN A 256 -7.73 -2.07 33.77
N VAL A 257 -8.00 -0.94 34.44
CA VAL A 257 -7.68 0.42 33.95
C VAL A 257 -6.19 0.62 33.67
N GLN A 258 -5.30 -0.06 34.42
CA GLN A 258 -3.85 0.03 34.18
C GLN A 258 -3.47 -0.63 32.85
N ALA A 259 -3.97 -1.83 32.57
CA ALA A 259 -3.74 -2.50 31.28
C ALA A 259 -4.30 -1.67 30.12
N TYR A 260 -5.48 -1.08 30.29
CA TYR A 260 -6.07 -0.20 29.29
C TYR A 260 -5.19 1.05 29.03
N SER A 261 -4.68 1.70 30.08
CA SER A 261 -3.79 2.86 29.95
C SER A 261 -2.48 2.53 29.21
N GLN A 262 -1.91 1.34 29.46
CA GLN A 262 -0.69 0.88 28.79
C GLN A 262 -0.94 0.62 27.30
N GLN A 263 -2.07 0.02 26.95
CA GLN A 263 -2.45 -0.18 25.55
C GLN A 263 -2.66 1.15 24.81
N ILE A 264 -3.25 2.16 25.48
CA ILE A 264 -3.36 3.51 24.90
C ILE A 264 -1.97 4.10 24.66
N GLN A 265 -1.02 3.94 25.58
CA GLN A 265 0.37 4.41 25.40
C GLN A 265 1.07 3.72 24.23
N GLN A 266 0.92 2.40 24.08
CA GLN A 266 1.48 1.66 22.95
C GLN A 266 0.90 2.14 21.61
N ALA A 267 -0.42 2.38 21.56
CA ALA A 267 -1.08 2.96 20.39
C ALA A 267 -0.59 4.38 20.08
N GLN A 268 -0.40 5.22 21.10
CA GLN A 268 0.20 6.55 20.94
C GLN A 268 1.63 6.49 20.40
N GLN A 269 2.45 5.53 20.86
CA GLN A 269 3.81 5.36 20.36
C GLN A 269 3.81 4.96 18.88
N LYS A 270 2.96 4.00 18.49
CA LYS A 270 2.79 3.62 17.07
C LYS A 270 2.40 4.82 16.20
N LEU A 271 1.49 5.68 16.67
CA LEU A 271 1.11 6.90 15.95
C LEU A 271 2.26 7.92 15.86
N LYS A 272 3.09 8.07 16.91
CA LYS A 272 4.28 8.93 16.86
C LYS A 272 5.28 8.42 15.82
N ASP A 273 5.55 7.13 15.81
CA ASP A 273 6.46 6.52 14.83
C ASP A 273 5.94 6.69 13.40
N ALA A 274 4.63 6.53 13.20
CA ALA A 274 3.96 6.80 11.93
C ALA A 274 4.07 8.27 11.51
N LEU A 275 3.91 9.21 12.46
CA LEU A 275 4.06 10.66 12.22
C LEU A 275 5.47 11.02 11.77
N VAL A 276 6.51 10.48 12.41
CA VAL A 276 7.91 10.70 12.01
C VAL A 276 8.16 10.21 10.59
N LYS A 277 7.63 9.03 10.23
CA LYS A 277 7.74 8.48 8.87
C LYS A 277 7.05 9.36 7.83
N VAL A 278 5.85 9.86 8.13
CA VAL A 278 5.11 10.77 7.24
C VAL A 278 5.83 12.10 7.07
N GLN A 279 6.41 12.65 8.14
CA GLN A 279 7.21 13.88 8.06
C GLN A 279 8.47 13.69 7.21
N ALA A 280 9.16 12.56 7.34
CA ALA A 280 10.30 12.23 6.49
C ALA A 280 9.90 12.10 5.01
N GLN A 281 8.76 11.44 4.73
CA GLN A 281 8.22 11.31 3.38
C GLN A 281 7.85 12.66 2.78
N ARG A 282 7.22 13.55 3.57
CA ARG A 282 6.89 14.92 3.16
C ARG A 282 8.14 15.70 2.79
N ALA A 283 9.19 15.65 3.62
CA ALA A 283 10.45 16.34 3.35
C ALA A 283 11.10 15.85 2.03
N ALA A 284 11.07 14.54 1.79
CA ALA A 284 11.56 13.96 0.54
C ALA A 284 10.76 14.43 -0.69
N LEU A 285 9.43 14.44 -0.61
CA LEU A 285 8.56 14.92 -1.70
C LEU A 285 8.74 16.42 -1.96
N GLN A 286 8.93 17.23 -0.91
CA GLN A 286 9.21 18.66 -1.05
C GLN A 286 10.57 18.92 -1.71
N ALA A 287 11.60 18.14 -1.35
CA ALA A 287 12.91 18.22 -1.99
C ALA A 287 12.81 17.83 -3.49
N GLN A 288 12.04 16.80 -3.82
CA GLN A 288 11.80 16.39 -5.21
C GLN A 288 11.06 17.45 -6.01
N LEU A 289 10.02 18.06 -5.43
CA LEU A 289 9.30 19.17 -6.06
C LEU A 289 10.23 20.37 -6.32
N THR A 290 11.06 20.72 -5.35
CA THR A 290 12.03 21.82 -5.48
C THR A 290 13.07 21.52 -6.56
N ALA A 291 13.56 20.28 -6.65
CA ALA A 291 14.46 19.85 -7.71
C ALA A 291 13.81 19.94 -9.12
N ILE A 292 12.54 19.55 -9.24
CA ILE A 292 11.78 19.69 -10.50
C ILE A 292 11.60 21.17 -10.87
N GLN A 293 11.31 22.03 -9.89
CA GLN A 293 11.16 23.48 -10.10
C GLN A 293 12.48 24.16 -10.48
N GLN A 294 13.60 23.79 -9.86
CA GLN A 294 14.92 24.31 -10.22
C GLN A 294 15.32 23.89 -11.64
N GLN A 295 15.04 22.64 -12.03
CA GLN A 295 15.23 22.17 -13.41
C GLN A 295 14.29 22.85 -14.43
N GLN A 296 13.22 23.50 -14.00
CA GLN A 296 12.33 24.31 -14.83
C GLN A 296 12.83 25.76 -14.98
N ALA A 297 13.48 26.32 -13.95
CA ALA A 297 13.99 27.69 -13.95
C ALA A 297 15.12 27.94 -14.98
N ASP A 298 15.90 26.90 -15.31
CA ASP A 298 16.94 26.97 -16.36
C ASP A 298 16.38 27.10 -17.79
N ASN A 299 15.05 27.02 -17.98
CA ASN A 299 14.41 27.26 -19.27
C ASN A 299 13.53 28.52 -19.22
N THR A 300 14.13 29.69 -19.40
CA THR A 300 13.43 30.99 -19.41
C THR A 300 12.36 31.12 -20.51
N GLU A 301 12.50 30.43 -21.66
CA GLU A 301 11.48 30.40 -22.72
C GLU A 301 10.19 29.65 -22.31
N LEU A 302 10.29 28.77 -21.32
CA LEU A 302 9.23 27.88 -20.85
C LEU A 302 8.21 28.60 -19.96
N THR A 303 8.67 29.61 -19.21
CA THR A 303 7.83 30.56 -18.47
C THR A 303 6.96 31.40 -19.40
N GLY A 304 7.49 31.77 -20.58
CA GLY A 304 6.75 32.50 -21.61
C GLY A 304 5.63 31.66 -22.23
N LEU A 305 5.92 30.40 -22.57
CA LEU A 305 4.94 29.47 -23.13
C LEU A 305 3.84 29.10 -22.12
N ALA A 306 4.21 28.90 -20.84
CA ALA A 306 3.28 28.65 -19.75
C ALA A 306 2.38 29.88 -19.46
N GLY A 307 2.93 31.10 -19.56
CA GLY A 307 2.14 32.33 -19.47
C GLY A 307 1.15 32.47 -20.62
N GLN A 308 1.58 32.17 -21.84
CA GLN A 308 0.72 32.18 -23.03
C GLN A 308 -0.41 31.15 -22.93
N LEU A 309 -0.11 29.91 -22.51
CA LEU A 309 -1.12 28.86 -22.36
C LEU A 309 -2.12 29.19 -21.24
N ARG A 310 -1.66 29.79 -20.14
CA ARG A 310 -2.52 30.23 -19.03
C ARG A 310 -3.45 31.36 -19.44
N LEU A 311 -2.95 32.34 -20.22
CA LEU A 311 -3.75 33.39 -20.85
C LEU A 311 -4.78 32.81 -21.83
N GLN A 312 -4.40 31.79 -22.61
CA GLN A 312 -5.27 31.15 -23.60
C GLN A 312 -6.35 30.27 -22.98
N MET A 313 -6.09 29.68 -21.79
CA MET A 313 -7.11 28.96 -21.01
C MET A 313 -8.04 29.90 -20.22
N HIS A 314 -7.57 31.08 -19.82
CA HIS A 314 -8.40 32.09 -19.15
C HIS A 314 -9.22 32.94 -20.14
N SER A 315 -8.76 33.10 -21.38
CA SER A 315 -9.55 33.70 -22.46
C SER A 315 -10.53 32.66 -23.01
N GLY A 316 -11.75 32.64 -22.50
CA GLY A 316 -12.83 31.70 -22.88
C GLY A 316 -13.34 31.78 -24.32
N ASN A 317 -12.46 31.78 -25.33
CA ASN A 317 -12.83 31.73 -26.73
C ASN A 317 -13.09 30.29 -27.17
N LYS A 318 -14.37 29.98 -27.42
CA LYS A 318 -14.93 28.68 -27.81
C LYS A 318 -14.36 28.06 -29.11
N SER A 319 -13.42 28.72 -29.78
CA SER A 319 -12.74 28.22 -30.99
C SER A 319 -11.49 27.37 -30.68
N SER A 320 -10.91 27.47 -29.48
CA SER A 320 -9.78 26.62 -29.07
C SER A 320 -10.19 25.18 -28.73
N VAL A 321 -11.49 24.94 -28.50
CA VAL A 321 -12.04 23.60 -28.24
C VAL A 321 -11.93 22.70 -29.47
N ALA A 322 -12.03 23.23 -30.69
CA ALA A 322 -11.91 22.42 -31.91
C ALA A 322 -10.47 21.96 -32.20
N VAL A 323 -9.47 22.78 -31.85
CA VAL A 323 -8.03 22.44 -31.99
C VAL A 323 -7.54 21.57 -30.83
N VAL A 324 -8.12 21.73 -29.64
CA VAL A 324 -7.88 20.82 -28.52
C VAL A 324 -8.58 19.48 -28.73
N MET A 325 -9.78 19.44 -29.34
CA MET A 325 -10.49 18.19 -29.68
C MET A 325 -9.82 17.42 -30.82
N SER A 326 -9.22 18.09 -31.81
CA SER A 326 -8.48 17.41 -32.88
C SER A 326 -7.15 16.81 -32.37
N GLN A 327 -6.54 17.40 -31.34
CA GLN A 327 -5.44 16.77 -30.58
C GLN A 327 -5.94 15.75 -29.54
N ALA A 328 -7.20 15.85 -29.09
CA ALA A 328 -7.79 14.89 -28.15
C ALA A 328 -8.23 13.57 -28.80
N ASN A 329 -8.30 13.47 -30.13
CA ASN A 329 -8.51 12.18 -30.79
C ASN A 329 -7.27 11.26 -30.65
N ILE A 330 -6.11 11.79 -30.26
CA ILE A 330 -4.94 11.00 -29.82
C ILE A 330 -5.05 10.64 -28.33
N THR A 331 -5.82 11.38 -27.52
CA THR A 331 -6.09 11.03 -26.12
C THR A 331 -7.20 9.98 -25.93
N ARG A 332 -7.88 9.51 -26.98
CA ARG A 332 -8.89 8.45 -26.84
C ARG A 332 -8.29 7.07 -26.50
N SER A 333 -6.99 6.85 -26.71
CA SER A 333 -6.30 5.65 -26.20
C SER A 333 -5.87 5.75 -24.73
N LEU A 334 -6.05 6.91 -24.08
CA LEU A 334 -5.66 7.14 -22.68
C LEU A 334 -6.85 7.21 -21.70
N VAL A 335 -8.10 7.12 -22.20
CA VAL A 335 -9.32 7.12 -21.35
C VAL A 335 -10.02 5.76 -21.29
N GLU A 336 -9.57 4.75 -22.06
CA GLU A 336 -10.16 3.39 -21.99
C GLU A 336 -9.55 2.48 -20.91
N PHE A 337 -8.62 2.95 -20.08
CA PHE A 337 -8.16 2.22 -18.88
C PHE A 337 -8.81 2.72 -17.57
N GLY A 338 -9.90 3.47 -17.67
CA GLY A 338 -10.63 4.05 -16.55
C GLY A 338 -12.07 3.59 -16.36
N LEU A 339 -12.52 2.56 -17.09
CA LEU A 339 -13.80 1.87 -16.82
C LEU A 339 -13.63 0.37 -17.11
N GLY A 340 -13.18 -0.35 -16.07
CA GLY A 340 -13.13 -1.80 -15.94
C GLY A 340 -12.98 -2.16 -14.47
#